data_AF-A0A0V8SNQ4-F1
#
_entry.id   AF-A0A0V8SNQ4-F1
#
_cell.length_a   1.000
_cell.length_b   1.000
_cell.length_c   1.000
_cell.angle_alpha   90.00
_cell.angle_beta   90.00
_cell.angle_gamma   90.00
#
_symmetry.space_group_name_H-M   'P 1'
#
loop_
_entity.id
_entity.type
_entity.pdbx_description
1 polymer ?
#
loop_
_entity_poly.entity_id
_entity_poly.type
_entity_poly.pdbx_seq_one_letter_code
_entity_poly.pdbx_strand_id
1 'polypeptide(L)'
;MTSTPARSAGHPRQQPTGLDAEDAALARALAPRPERRAVLALAALALLALGWWMLRLGAHEASLVRWDCGGGSCATNDFAGAAPSLGGMAIVLGALLGVGVVRWVAPAVAAVVATSALLVGWRGAVDEGLVTAGAVRVPMVITGVLLALAAVATVVALVRHVRRVGTLARLAGRRAAWARVTDYDTDEQGRVLGTLHFDDAQGVRHTVRTVVPRQAFAVPAQALYDPARPDDAARVRVGLPVQPLTAAARQTQEKALRVRVPLAGDDL
;
A
#
# COMPACT_ATOMS: atom_id res chain seq x y z
N MET A 1 58.69 -1.18 -36.08
CA MET A 1 58.16 -1.56 -34.75
C MET A 1 56.66 -1.32 -34.78
N THR A 2 55.88 -2.37 -34.98
CA THR A 2 54.42 -2.32 -35.04
C THR A 2 53.92 -3.53 -34.27
N SER A 3 53.45 -3.29 -33.03
CA SER A 3 52.94 -4.33 -32.14
C SER A 3 51.48 -4.65 -32.51
N THR A 4 51.24 -5.87 -32.98
CA THR A 4 49.90 -6.39 -33.27
C THR A 4 49.21 -6.79 -31.95
N PRO A 5 48.02 -6.26 -31.63
CA PRO A 5 47.30 -6.66 -30.43
C PRO A 5 46.73 -8.07 -30.57
N ALA A 6 46.99 -8.92 -29.57
CA ALA A 6 46.50 -10.28 -29.49
C ALA A 6 44.97 -10.30 -29.44
N ARG A 7 44.37 -10.98 -30.41
CA ARG A 7 42.92 -11.18 -30.55
C ARG A 7 42.45 -12.10 -29.43
N SER A 8 41.88 -11.52 -28.37
CA SER A 8 41.22 -12.24 -27.27
C SER A 8 40.20 -13.25 -27.84
N ALA A 9 40.45 -14.54 -27.62
CA ALA A 9 39.53 -15.61 -27.98
C ALA A 9 38.18 -15.38 -27.27
N GLY A 10 37.14 -15.10 -28.06
CA GLY A 10 35.79 -14.87 -27.55
C GLY A 10 35.30 -16.11 -26.80
N HIS A 11 35.07 -15.98 -25.50
CA HIS A 11 34.33 -16.97 -24.75
C HIS A 11 32.95 -17.16 -25.41
N PRO A 12 32.53 -18.40 -25.71
CA PRO A 12 31.21 -18.65 -26.22
C PRO A 12 30.20 -18.10 -25.22
N ARG A 13 29.34 -17.18 -25.65
CA ARG A 13 28.20 -16.73 -24.85
C ARG A 13 27.35 -17.97 -24.58
N GLN A 14 27.45 -18.52 -23.37
CA GLN A 14 26.51 -19.52 -22.90
C GLN A 14 25.12 -18.92 -23.03
N GLN A 15 24.27 -19.54 -23.86
CA GLN A 15 22.86 -19.20 -23.89
C GLN A 15 22.31 -19.49 -22.48
N PRO A 16 21.67 -18.51 -21.82
CA PRO A 16 21.05 -18.75 -20.53
C PRO A 16 20.09 -19.92 -20.68
N THR A 17 20.27 -20.93 -19.84
CA THR A 17 19.39 -22.09 -19.85
C THR A 17 17.99 -21.63 -19.43
N GLY A 18 16.93 -22.31 -19.87
CA GLY A 18 15.55 -21.96 -19.49
C GLY A 18 15.32 -21.89 -17.98
N LEU A 19 16.12 -22.62 -17.19
CA LEU A 19 16.13 -22.63 -15.74
C LEU A 19 16.54 -21.27 -15.15
N ASP A 20 17.58 -20.64 -15.70
CA ASP A 20 18.07 -19.33 -15.25
C ASP A 20 17.01 -18.23 -15.43
N ALA A 21 16.18 -18.35 -16.47
CA ALA A 21 15.12 -17.39 -16.78
C ALA A 21 13.92 -17.53 -15.82
N GLU A 22 13.56 -18.75 -15.44
CA GLU A 22 12.48 -19.02 -14.47
C GLU A 22 12.89 -18.56 -13.06
N ASP A 23 14.11 -18.87 -12.63
CA ASP A 23 14.65 -18.44 -11.34
C ASP A 23 14.71 -16.91 -11.23
N ALA A 24 15.15 -16.24 -12.29
CA ALA A 24 15.15 -14.78 -12.35
C ALA A 24 13.72 -14.19 -12.32
N ALA A 25 12.72 -14.90 -12.84
CA ALA A 25 11.32 -14.47 -12.76
C ALA A 25 10.74 -14.64 -11.35
N LEU A 26 11.05 -15.76 -10.68
CA LEU A 26 10.62 -16.05 -9.31
C LEU A 26 11.28 -15.07 -8.31
N ALA A 27 12.58 -14.79 -8.47
CA ALA A 27 13.28 -13.78 -7.69
C ALA A 27 12.64 -12.38 -7.85
N ARG A 28 12.30 -11.99 -9.10
CA ARG A 28 11.60 -10.73 -9.40
C ARG A 28 10.15 -10.68 -8.89
N ALA A 29 9.53 -11.82 -8.62
CA ALA A 29 8.19 -11.89 -8.03
C ALA A 29 8.22 -11.67 -6.51
N LEU A 30 9.29 -12.13 -5.84
CA LEU A 30 9.49 -11.94 -4.40
C LEU A 30 10.17 -10.61 -4.04
N ALA A 31 10.91 -10.01 -4.98
CA ALA A 31 11.60 -8.75 -4.77
C ALA A 31 10.59 -7.60 -4.61
N PRO A 32 10.70 -6.78 -3.55
CA PRO A 32 9.96 -5.52 -3.49
C PRO A 32 10.36 -4.67 -4.70
N ARG A 33 9.37 -4.07 -5.38
CA ARG A 33 9.60 -3.07 -6.44
C ARG A 33 9.39 -1.67 -5.86
N PRO A 34 10.40 -1.07 -5.20
CA PRO A 34 10.27 0.22 -4.53
C PRO A 34 9.92 1.32 -5.53
N GLU A 35 10.49 1.29 -6.73
CA GLU A 35 10.26 2.28 -7.79
C GLU A 35 8.78 2.35 -8.19
N ARG A 36 8.17 1.20 -8.54
CA ARG A 36 6.75 1.16 -8.90
C ARG A 36 5.86 1.64 -7.74
N ARG A 37 6.20 1.28 -6.50
CA ARG A 37 5.46 1.75 -5.32
C ARG A 37 5.61 3.26 -5.10
N ALA A 38 6.82 3.79 -5.29
CA ALA A 38 7.09 5.22 -5.20
C ALA A 38 6.33 6.00 -6.28
N VAL A 39 6.36 5.55 -7.54
CA VAL A 39 5.60 6.16 -8.64
C VAL A 39 4.11 6.13 -8.35
N LEU A 40 3.55 5.00 -7.92
CA LEU A 40 2.12 4.91 -7.56
C LEU A 40 1.77 5.81 -6.36
N ALA A 41 2.64 5.89 -5.35
CA ALA A 41 2.44 6.76 -4.21
C ALA A 41 2.47 8.24 -4.60
N LEU A 42 3.43 8.65 -5.44
CA LEU A 42 3.54 10.02 -5.96
C LEU A 42 2.33 10.38 -6.82
N ALA A 43 1.90 9.48 -7.72
CA ALA A 43 0.69 9.68 -8.53
C ALA A 43 -0.56 9.80 -7.66
N ALA A 44 -0.70 8.97 -6.63
CA ALA A 44 -1.81 9.06 -5.67
C ALA A 44 -1.79 10.40 -4.91
N LEU A 45 -0.63 10.84 -4.43
CA LEU A 45 -0.47 12.13 -3.74
C LEU A 45 -0.79 13.32 -4.65
N ALA A 46 -0.34 13.28 -5.90
CA ALA A 46 -0.64 14.32 -6.89
C ALA A 46 -2.14 14.41 -7.16
N LEU A 47 -2.83 13.27 -7.33
CA LEU A 47 -4.28 13.23 -7.51
C LEU A 47 -5.04 13.69 -6.27
N LEU A 48 -4.58 13.33 -5.07
CA LEU A 48 -5.19 13.81 -3.82
C LEU A 48 -5.02 15.33 -3.66
N ALA A 49 -3.84 15.87 -3.98
CA ALA A 49 -3.58 17.30 -3.94
C ALA A 49 -4.41 18.08 -4.96
N LEU A 50 -4.49 17.56 -6.20
CA LEU A 50 -5.35 18.13 -7.25
C LEU A 50 -6.82 18.10 -6.81
N GLY A 51 -7.29 16.94 -6.33
CA GLY A 51 -8.65 16.78 -5.85
C GLY A 51 -8.98 17.71 -4.69
N TRP A 52 -8.06 17.88 -3.75
CA TRP A 52 -8.17 18.84 -2.65
C TRP A 52 -8.31 20.26 -3.17
N TRP A 53 -7.43 20.68 -4.09
CA TRP A 53 -7.47 22.03 -4.65
C TRP A 53 -8.79 22.30 -5.39
N MET A 54 -9.27 21.38 -6.21
CA MET A 54 -10.53 21.54 -6.95
C MET A 54 -11.76 21.54 -6.04
N LEU A 55 -11.80 20.67 -5.02
CA LEU A 55 -12.90 20.65 -4.05
C LEU A 55 -12.93 21.94 -3.22
N ARG A 56 -11.75 22.43 -2.81
CA ARG A 56 -11.62 23.72 -2.13
C ARG A 56 -12.12 24.85 -3.01
N LEU A 57 -11.67 24.92 -4.28
CA LEU A 57 -12.06 25.95 -5.24
C LEU A 57 -13.58 25.95 -5.44
N GLY A 58 -14.16 24.78 -5.72
CA GLY A 58 -15.61 24.66 -5.91
C GLY A 58 -16.41 25.02 -4.67
N ALA A 59 -15.94 24.68 -3.46
CA ALA A 59 -16.60 25.08 -2.23
C ALA A 59 -16.47 26.59 -1.93
N HIS A 60 -15.35 27.20 -2.34
CA HIS A 60 -15.05 28.60 -2.12
C HIS A 60 -15.82 29.52 -3.08
N GLU A 61 -15.82 29.19 -4.38
CA GLU A 61 -16.39 30.03 -5.44
C GLU A 61 -17.81 29.63 -5.85
N ALA A 62 -18.47 28.72 -5.12
CA ALA A 62 -19.80 28.21 -5.47
C ALA A 62 -20.85 29.32 -5.70
N SER A 63 -20.79 30.42 -4.94
CA SER A 63 -21.73 31.54 -5.05
C SER A 63 -21.44 32.47 -6.23
N LEU A 64 -20.26 32.37 -6.84
CA LEU A 64 -19.84 33.18 -7.98
C LEU A 64 -20.16 32.53 -9.33
N VAL A 65 -20.49 31.22 -9.33
CA VAL A 65 -20.81 30.47 -10.55
C VAL A 65 -22.09 31.00 -11.18
N ARG A 66 -21.97 31.44 -12.43
CA ARG A 66 -23.12 31.88 -13.22
C ARG A 66 -23.77 30.67 -13.89
N TRP A 67 -25.03 30.44 -13.57
CA TRP A 67 -25.83 29.38 -14.15
C TRP A 67 -26.74 29.96 -15.24
N ASP A 68 -26.67 29.40 -16.44
CA ASP A 68 -27.64 29.64 -17.51
C ASP A 68 -28.65 28.48 -17.49
N CYS A 69 -29.88 28.81 -17.12
CA CYS A 69 -30.96 27.83 -16.99
C CYS A 69 -31.97 28.03 -18.13
N GLY A 70 -31.92 27.14 -19.11
CA GLY A 70 -32.80 27.13 -20.28
C GLY A 70 -33.27 25.71 -20.61
N GLY A 71 -34.52 25.56 -21.03
CA GLY A 71 -35.05 24.28 -21.52
C GLY A 71 -35.11 23.15 -20.48
N GLY A 72 -35.21 23.47 -19.18
CA GLY A 72 -35.28 22.48 -18.10
C GLY A 72 -33.92 21.95 -17.60
N SER A 73 -32.81 22.53 -18.07
CA SER A 73 -31.46 22.22 -17.58
C SER A 73 -30.72 23.50 -17.21
N CYS A 74 -29.77 23.39 -16.28
CA CYS A 74 -28.85 24.48 -15.94
C CYS A 74 -27.43 24.07 -16.33
N ALA A 75 -26.72 24.96 -17.02
CA ALA A 75 -25.34 24.79 -17.41
C ALA A 75 -24.50 25.99 -16.96
N THR A 76 -23.20 25.78 -16.83
CA THR A 76 -22.24 26.86 -16.56
C THR A 76 -20.96 26.61 -17.35
N ASN A 77 -20.37 27.68 -17.87
CA ASN A 77 -19.04 27.65 -18.48
C ASN A 77 -17.94 27.94 -17.45
N ASP A 78 -18.31 28.24 -16.19
CA ASP A 78 -17.35 28.53 -15.14
C ASP A 78 -16.72 27.24 -14.63
N PHE A 79 -15.40 27.21 -14.62
CA PHE A 79 -14.62 26.06 -14.16
C PHE A 79 -14.94 25.67 -12.71
N ALA A 80 -15.24 26.66 -11.86
CA ALA A 80 -15.66 26.45 -10.47
C ALA A 80 -16.93 25.56 -10.37
N GLY A 81 -17.82 25.59 -11.35
CA GLY A 81 -19.00 24.72 -11.40
C GLY A 81 -18.66 23.26 -11.68
N ALA A 82 -17.61 22.99 -12.47
CA ALA A 82 -17.14 21.63 -12.78
C ALA A 82 -16.14 21.08 -11.74
N ALA A 83 -15.48 21.98 -10.99
CA ALA A 83 -14.40 21.64 -10.07
C ALA A 83 -14.78 20.58 -9.00
N PRO A 84 -15.98 20.60 -8.38
CA PRO A 84 -16.36 19.57 -7.41
C PRO A 84 -16.38 18.15 -8.00
N SER A 85 -16.91 18.00 -9.22
CA SER A 85 -16.99 16.70 -9.91
C SER A 85 -15.61 16.18 -10.28
N LEU A 86 -14.78 17.02 -10.89
CA LEU A 86 -13.40 16.68 -11.25
C LEU A 86 -12.55 16.38 -10.01
N GLY A 87 -12.72 17.19 -8.96
CA GLY A 87 -12.05 16.99 -7.68
C GLY A 87 -12.43 15.67 -7.02
N GLY A 88 -13.73 15.33 -7.01
CA GLY A 88 -14.22 14.05 -6.52
C GLY A 88 -13.62 12.86 -7.28
N MET A 89 -13.59 12.92 -8.62
CA MET A 89 -12.95 11.90 -9.45
C MET A 89 -11.45 11.76 -9.14
N ALA A 90 -10.73 12.87 -8.99
CA ALA A 90 -9.32 12.86 -8.64
C ALA A 90 -9.07 12.21 -7.26
N ILE A 91 -9.89 12.53 -6.25
CA ILE A 91 -9.82 11.88 -4.93
C ILE A 91 -10.05 10.37 -5.03
N VAL A 92 -11.06 9.92 -5.78
CA VAL A 92 -11.37 8.49 -5.94
C VAL A 92 -10.21 7.77 -6.64
N LEU A 93 -9.68 8.32 -7.73
CA LEU A 93 -8.53 7.74 -8.43
C LEU A 93 -7.28 7.71 -7.54
N GLY A 94 -7.01 8.78 -6.79
CA GLY A 94 -5.94 8.83 -5.81
C GLY A 94 -6.07 7.75 -4.73
N ALA A 95 -7.29 7.54 -4.22
CA ALA A 95 -7.58 6.47 -3.27
C ALA A 95 -7.34 5.08 -3.88
N LEU A 96 -7.82 4.83 -5.10
CA LEU A 96 -7.64 3.55 -5.80
C LEU A 96 -6.17 3.22 -6.05
N LEU A 97 -5.36 4.20 -6.46
CA LEU A 97 -3.91 4.01 -6.58
C LEU A 97 -3.26 3.77 -5.21
N GLY A 98 -3.70 4.50 -4.18
CA GLY A 98 -3.24 4.35 -2.81
C GLY A 98 -3.54 2.98 -2.20
N VAL A 99 -4.63 2.31 -2.58
CA VAL A 99 -4.98 0.97 -2.10
C VAL A 99 -3.88 -0.05 -2.43
N GLY A 100 -3.21 0.10 -3.58
CA GLY A 100 -2.08 -0.76 -3.95
C GLY A 100 -0.84 -0.60 -3.05
N VAL A 101 -0.73 0.53 -2.34
CA VAL A 101 0.43 0.88 -1.49
C VAL A 101 0.11 0.65 -0.01
N VAL A 102 -0.97 1.28 0.48
CA VAL A 102 -1.33 1.33 1.92
C VAL A 102 -2.69 0.69 2.22
N ARG A 103 -3.35 0.09 1.22
CA ARG A 103 -4.59 -0.69 1.33
C ARG A 103 -5.70 0.05 2.08
N TRP A 104 -6.05 -0.42 3.28
CA TRP A 104 -7.18 0.11 4.06
C TRP A 104 -6.98 1.54 4.57
N VAL A 105 -5.75 2.06 4.54
CA VAL A 105 -5.47 3.44 4.94
C VAL A 105 -5.88 4.44 3.85
N ALA A 106 -5.73 4.08 2.58
CA ALA A 106 -5.96 4.97 1.45
C ALA A 106 -7.37 5.59 1.40
N PRO A 107 -8.48 4.84 1.51
CA PRO A 107 -9.82 5.43 1.45
C PRO A 107 -10.11 6.37 2.62
N ALA A 108 -9.60 6.06 3.83
CA ALA A 108 -9.78 6.90 5.00
C ALA A 108 -9.02 8.23 4.85
N VAL A 109 -7.78 8.18 4.35
CA VAL A 109 -6.99 9.38 4.02
C VAL A 109 -7.68 10.22 2.94
N ALA A 110 -8.19 9.59 1.88
CA ALA A 110 -8.91 10.28 0.82
C ALA A 110 -10.16 11.02 1.34
N ALA A 111 -10.90 10.41 2.26
CA ALA A 111 -12.04 11.05 2.93
C ALA A 111 -11.62 12.25 3.79
N VAL A 112 -10.51 12.15 4.53
CA VAL A 112 -9.93 13.29 5.28
C VAL A 112 -9.55 14.43 4.34
N VAL A 113 -8.88 14.12 3.23
CA VAL A 113 -8.48 15.12 2.23
C VAL A 113 -9.72 15.81 1.63
N ALA A 114 -10.71 15.05 1.17
CA ALA A 114 -11.92 15.63 0.57
C ALA A 114 -12.71 16.50 1.56
N THR A 115 -12.96 16.01 2.78
CA THR A 115 -13.73 16.74 3.79
C THR A 115 -13.00 17.99 4.28
N SER A 116 -11.68 17.92 4.46
CA SER A 116 -10.88 19.10 4.82
C SER A 116 -10.85 20.16 3.72
N ALA A 117 -10.81 19.77 2.43
CA ALA A 117 -10.88 20.69 1.30
C ALA A 117 -12.16 21.53 1.32
N LEU A 118 -13.31 20.87 1.47
CA LEU A 118 -14.62 21.51 1.52
C LEU A 118 -14.74 22.48 2.71
N LEU A 119 -14.30 22.06 3.90
CA LEU A 119 -14.33 22.92 5.09
C LEU A 119 -13.44 24.15 4.95
N VAL A 120 -12.24 24.00 4.37
CA VAL A 120 -11.34 25.12 4.12
C VAL A 120 -11.94 26.07 3.07
N GLY A 121 -12.55 25.53 2.01
CA GLY A 121 -13.21 26.33 0.97
C GLY A 121 -14.38 27.17 1.51
N TRP A 122 -15.31 26.55 2.25
CA TRP A 122 -16.44 27.27 2.84
C TRP A 122 -16.01 28.30 3.90
N ARG A 123 -15.01 27.98 4.74
CA ARG A 123 -14.48 28.97 5.70
C ARG A 123 -13.92 30.20 4.97
N GLY A 124 -13.09 29.98 3.96
CA GLY A 124 -12.57 31.08 3.14
C GLY A 124 -13.68 31.91 2.49
N ALA A 125 -14.75 31.26 2.00
CA ALA A 125 -15.87 31.97 1.39
C ALA A 125 -16.66 32.82 2.40
N VAL A 126 -16.79 32.35 3.65
CA VAL A 126 -17.41 33.12 4.73
C VAL A 126 -16.52 34.29 5.14
N ASP A 127 -15.22 34.05 5.29
CA ASP A 127 -14.24 35.06 5.72
C ASP A 127 -14.14 36.22 4.71
N GLU A 128 -14.28 35.91 3.41
CA GLU A 128 -14.29 36.89 2.32
C GLU A 128 -15.67 37.50 2.03
N GLY A 129 -16.71 37.09 2.76
CA GLY A 129 -18.07 37.60 2.59
C GLY A 129 -18.79 37.14 1.32
N LEU A 130 -18.27 36.11 0.63
CA LEU A 130 -18.88 35.53 -0.56
C LEU A 130 -20.17 34.75 -0.24
N VAL A 131 -20.28 34.22 0.98
CA VAL A 131 -21.46 33.52 1.50
C VAL A 131 -21.68 33.86 2.97
N THR A 132 -22.93 33.80 3.43
CA THR A 132 -23.23 33.98 4.85
C THR A 132 -22.93 32.70 5.64
N ALA A 133 -22.45 32.85 6.88
CA ALA A 133 -22.19 31.71 7.77
C ALA A 133 -23.43 30.83 8.00
N GLY A 134 -24.63 31.42 7.98
CA GLY A 134 -25.89 30.69 8.09
C GLY A 134 -26.15 29.74 6.92
N ALA A 135 -25.81 30.14 5.69
CA ALA A 135 -26.06 29.36 4.48
C ALA A 135 -25.24 28.05 4.44
N VAL A 136 -24.01 28.08 4.97
CA VAL A 136 -23.10 26.92 4.96
C VAL A 136 -23.02 26.20 6.31
N ARG A 137 -23.78 26.62 7.33
CA ARG A 137 -23.68 26.05 8.69
C ARG A 137 -23.94 24.55 8.73
N VAL A 138 -25.06 24.11 8.16
CA VAL A 138 -25.46 22.69 8.14
C VAL A 138 -24.44 21.83 7.39
N PRO A 139 -24.06 22.15 6.13
CA PRO A 139 -23.06 21.35 5.42
C PRO A 139 -21.69 21.37 6.13
N MET A 140 -21.26 22.50 6.71
CA MET A 140 -20.01 22.54 7.49
C MET A 140 -20.05 21.62 8.71
N VAL A 141 -21.18 21.54 9.44
CA VAL A 141 -21.32 20.63 10.58
C VAL A 141 -21.25 19.17 10.12
N ILE A 142 -22.00 18.81 9.07
CA ILE A 142 -22.00 17.44 8.51
C ILE A 142 -20.59 17.05 8.07
N THR A 143 -19.92 17.89 7.28
CA THR A 143 -18.57 17.63 6.79
C THR A 143 -17.55 17.59 7.94
N GLY A 144 -17.74 18.39 8.99
CA GLY A 144 -16.93 18.33 10.20
C GLY A 144 -17.03 16.99 10.93
N VAL A 145 -18.24 16.44 11.07
CA VAL A 145 -18.46 15.10 11.64
C VAL A 145 -17.82 14.03 10.76
N LEU A 146 -18.00 14.10 9.45
CA LEU A 146 -17.37 13.16 8.51
C LEU A 146 -15.84 13.20 8.58
N LEU A 147 -15.25 14.40 8.69
CA LEU A 147 -13.81 14.56 8.87
C LEU A 147 -13.32 13.88 10.15
N ALA A 148 -14.02 14.08 11.27
CA ALA A 148 -13.66 13.45 12.55
C ALA A 148 -13.70 11.92 12.46
N LEU A 149 -14.77 11.36 11.88
CA LEU A 149 -14.89 9.92 11.66
C LEU A 149 -13.80 9.38 10.72
N ALA A 150 -13.51 10.09 9.62
CA ALA A 150 -12.45 9.71 8.68
C ALA A 150 -11.06 9.77 9.32
N ALA A 151 -10.79 10.75 10.19
CA ALA A 151 -9.55 10.87 10.93
C ALA A 151 -9.35 9.69 11.90
N VAL A 152 -10.38 9.34 12.68
CA VAL A 152 -10.35 8.17 13.56
C VAL A 152 -10.13 6.89 12.75
N ALA A 153 -10.87 6.70 11.64
CA ALA A 153 -10.70 5.56 10.76
C ALA A 153 -9.28 5.47 10.18
N THR A 154 -8.68 6.61 9.81
CA THR A 154 -7.31 6.70 9.31
C THR A 154 -6.31 6.22 10.36
N VAL A 155 -6.42 6.70 11.60
CA VAL A 155 -5.54 6.29 12.71
C VAL A 155 -5.68 4.80 12.98
N VAL A 156 -6.91 4.28 13.08
CA VAL A 156 -7.15 2.84 13.31
C VAL A 156 -6.58 1.99 12.18
N ALA A 157 -6.80 2.39 10.91
CA ALA A 157 -6.27 1.69 9.75
C ALA A 157 -4.74 1.71 9.74
N LEU A 158 -4.12 2.84 10.07
CA LEU A 158 -2.66 3.00 10.14
C LEU A 158 -2.06 2.12 11.23
N VAL A 159 -2.63 2.13 12.44
CA VAL A 159 -2.18 1.26 13.55
C VAL A 159 -2.29 -0.21 13.16
N ARG A 160 -3.41 -0.63 12.56
CA ARG A 160 -3.58 -2.00 12.07
C ARG A 160 -2.56 -2.35 10.98
N HIS A 161 -2.30 -1.43 10.05
CA HIS A 161 -1.32 -1.62 8.98
C HIS A 161 0.09 -1.81 9.54
N VAL A 162 0.52 -0.90 10.43
CA VAL A 162 1.85 -0.92 11.07
C VAL A 162 2.05 -2.20 11.88
N ARG A 163 1.04 -2.61 12.66
CA ARG A 163 1.08 -3.88 13.42
C ARG A 163 1.15 -5.10 12.51
N ARG A 164 0.39 -5.11 11.43
CA ARG A 164 0.29 -6.26 10.51
C ARG A 164 1.56 -6.48 9.68
N VAL A 165 2.16 -5.40 9.18
CA VAL A 165 3.37 -5.47 8.35
C VAL A 165 4.64 -5.56 9.21
N GLY A 166 4.55 -5.20 10.49
CA GLY A 166 5.67 -5.20 11.42
C GLY A 166 6.68 -4.10 11.11
N THR A 167 6.21 -2.94 10.63
CA THR A 167 7.06 -1.79 10.32
C THR A 167 7.87 -1.33 11.54
N LEU A 168 7.27 -1.35 12.74
CA LEU A 168 7.97 -1.03 13.99
C LEU A 168 9.10 -2.02 14.29
N ALA A 169 8.87 -3.31 14.03
CA ALA A 169 9.90 -4.33 14.19
C ALA A 169 11.11 -4.06 13.27
N ARG A 170 10.86 -3.63 12.04
CA ARG A 170 11.93 -3.26 11.09
C ARG A 170 12.69 -2.01 11.53
N LEU A 171 11.98 -0.99 12.01
CA LEU A 171 12.62 0.22 12.55
C LEU A 171 13.46 -0.09 13.80
N ALA A 172 13.07 -1.11 14.57
CA ALA A 172 13.86 -1.63 15.70
C ALA A 172 15.05 -2.52 15.26
N GLY A 173 15.45 -2.50 13.99
CA GLY A 173 16.62 -3.21 13.48
C GLY A 173 16.39 -4.66 13.06
N ARG A 174 15.13 -5.15 13.06
CA ARG A 174 14.84 -6.52 12.64
C ARG A 174 14.86 -6.67 11.13
N ARG A 175 15.38 -7.81 10.67
CA ARG A 175 15.37 -8.19 9.26
C ARG A 175 14.08 -8.91 8.91
N ALA A 176 13.71 -8.87 7.63
CA ALA A 176 12.54 -9.54 7.09
C ALA A 176 12.98 -10.59 6.07
N ALA A 177 12.58 -11.83 6.27
CA ALA A 177 12.70 -12.91 5.29
C ALA A 177 11.31 -13.42 4.92
N TRP A 178 11.14 -13.88 3.68
CA TRP A 178 9.93 -14.60 3.30
C TRP A 178 9.88 -15.94 4.04
N ALA A 179 8.70 -16.34 4.50
CA ALA A 179 8.54 -17.50 5.36
C ALA A 179 7.27 -18.29 5.01
N ARG A 180 7.31 -19.59 5.29
CA ARG A 180 6.15 -20.48 5.27
C ARG A 180 5.86 -20.98 6.68
N VAL A 181 4.58 -21.22 6.95
CA VAL A 181 4.12 -21.62 8.28
C VAL A 181 3.49 -23.00 8.17
N THR A 182 3.91 -23.93 9.03
CA THR A 182 3.37 -25.28 9.17
C THR A 182 2.90 -25.55 10.60
N ASP A 183 2.38 -26.75 10.83
CA ASP A 183 2.06 -27.28 12.16
C ASP A 183 1.12 -26.38 12.95
N TYR A 184 -0.11 -26.26 12.46
CA TYR A 184 -1.16 -25.52 13.16
C TYR A 184 -1.41 -26.15 14.52
N ASP A 185 -1.18 -25.37 15.56
CA ASP A 185 -1.46 -25.76 16.94
C ASP A 185 -2.04 -24.57 17.71
N THR A 186 -2.60 -24.82 18.88
CA THR A 186 -3.16 -23.76 19.74
C THR A 186 -2.64 -23.97 21.16
N ASP A 187 -2.09 -22.91 21.75
CA ASP A 187 -1.61 -22.98 23.13
C ASP A 187 -2.76 -22.92 24.14
N GLU A 188 -2.44 -23.13 25.42
CA GLU A 188 -3.40 -23.08 26.53
C GLU A 188 -4.13 -21.73 26.65
N GLN A 189 -3.55 -20.65 26.11
CA GLN A 189 -4.14 -19.31 26.11
C GLN A 189 -4.98 -19.03 24.85
N GLY A 190 -5.21 -20.04 24.01
CA GLY A 190 -5.98 -19.91 22.77
C GLY A 190 -5.22 -19.18 21.66
N ARG A 191 -3.90 -18.96 21.80
CA ARG A 191 -3.08 -18.35 20.76
C ARG A 191 -2.64 -19.42 19.77
N VAL A 192 -2.66 -19.06 18.50
CA VAL A 192 -2.28 -19.98 17.43
C VAL A 192 -0.76 -20.08 17.37
N LEU A 193 -0.24 -21.29 17.51
CA LEU A 193 1.15 -21.64 17.30
C LEU A 193 1.35 -22.18 15.89
N GLY A 194 2.53 -21.96 15.34
CA GLY A 194 2.96 -22.55 14.09
C GLY A 194 4.47 -22.62 13.99
N THR A 195 4.97 -23.55 13.18
CA THR A 195 6.40 -23.65 12.85
C THR A 195 6.70 -22.78 11.64
N LEU A 196 7.56 -21.78 11.82
CA LEU A 196 7.97 -20.86 10.78
C LEU A 196 9.26 -21.36 10.13
N HIS A 197 9.23 -21.56 8.82
CA HIS A 197 10.38 -21.93 7.98
C HIS A 197 10.79 -20.71 7.15
N PHE A 198 12.04 -20.29 7.25
CA PHE A 198 12.57 -19.18 6.47
C PHE A 198 14.07 -19.30 6.27
N ASP A 199 14.59 -18.70 5.20
CA ASP A 199 16.03 -18.54 4.99
C ASP A 199 16.43 -17.12 5.38
N ASP A 200 17.49 -17.00 6.16
CA ASP A 200 18.01 -15.71 6.57
C ASP A 200 18.73 -14.97 5.42
N ALA A 201 19.36 -13.84 5.73
CA ALA A 201 20.09 -13.05 4.73
C ALA A 201 21.39 -13.74 4.26
N GLN A 202 21.89 -14.73 4.99
CA GLN A 202 23.07 -15.53 4.66
C GLN A 202 22.71 -16.82 3.91
N GLY A 203 21.41 -17.10 3.74
CA GLY A 203 20.91 -18.33 3.12
C GLY A 203 20.85 -19.51 4.10
N VAL A 204 21.01 -19.28 5.39
CA VAL A 204 20.85 -20.30 6.43
C VAL A 204 19.36 -20.51 6.69
N ARG A 205 18.95 -21.78 6.68
CA ARG A 205 17.56 -22.17 6.91
C ARG A 205 17.26 -22.28 8.40
N HIS A 206 16.18 -21.65 8.82
CA HIS A 206 15.72 -21.64 10.21
C HIS A 206 14.31 -22.21 10.32
N THR A 207 14.07 -22.93 11.41
CA THR A 207 12.79 -23.56 11.74
C THR A 207 12.43 -23.18 13.17
N VAL A 208 11.49 -22.26 13.33
CA VAL A 208 11.18 -21.64 14.64
C VAL A 208 9.69 -21.79 14.96
N ARG A 209 9.36 -22.50 16.04
CA ARG A 209 7.99 -22.58 16.55
C ARG A 209 7.65 -21.31 17.33
N THR A 210 6.63 -20.57 16.90
CA THR A 210 6.25 -19.29 17.51
C THR A 210 4.75 -19.03 17.39
N VAL A 211 4.28 -17.95 18.02
CA VAL A 211 2.90 -17.48 17.89
C VAL A 211 2.72 -16.82 16.53
N VAL A 212 1.77 -17.31 15.75
CA VAL A 212 1.50 -16.85 14.38
C VAL A 212 0.05 -16.38 14.25
N PRO A 213 -0.22 -15.31 13.49
CA PRO A 213 -1.60 -14.95 13.20
C PRO A 213 -2.23 -16.03 12.33
N ARG A 214 -3.49 -16.40 12.57
CA ARG A 214 -4.21 -17.45 11.82
C ARG A 214 -4.16 -17.25 10.30
N GLN A 215 -4.12 -16.00 9.83
CA GLN A 215 -4.03 -15.72 8.41
C GLN A 215 -2.70 -16.16 7.78
N ALA A 216 -1.62 -16.32 8.56
CA ALA A 216 -0.30 -16.71 8.06
C ALA A 216 -0.26 -18.12 7.45
N PHE A 217 -1.25 -18.97 7.76
CA PHE A 217 -1.41 -20.28 7.13
C PHE A 217 -2.04 -20.21 5.74
N ALA A 218 -2.78 -19.13 5.44
CA ALA A 218 -3.52 -18.97 4.19
C ALA A 218 -2.84 -18.01 3.21
N VAL A 219 -1.86 -17.23 3.65
CA VAL A 219 -1.16 -16.26 2.80
C VAL A 219 0.35 -16.26 3.06
N PRO A 220 1.17 -15.95 2.03
CA PRO A 220 2.61 -15.76 2.19
C PRO A 220 2.95 -14.83 3.35
N ALA A 221 3.75 -15.32 4.29
CA ALA A 221 4.16 -14.62 5.50
C ALA A 221 5.62 -14.15 5.42
N GLN A 222 6.01 -13.27 6.34
CA GLN A 222 7.40 -12.87 6.52
C GLN A 222 7.85 -13.10 7.96
N ALA A 223 9.02 -13.71 8.13
CA ALA A 223 9.72 -13.79 9.39
C ALA A 223 10.41 -12.45 9.65
N LEU A 224 10.06 -11.80 10.77
CA LEU A 224 10.73 -10.62 11.30
C LEU A 224 11.64 -11.08 12.45
N TYR A 225 12.94 -11.21 12.17
CA TYR A 225 13.90 -11.84 13.06
C TYR A 225 15.04 -10.88 13.46
N ASP A 226 15.67 -11.18 14.59
CA ASP A 226 16.89 -10.54 15.06
C ASP A 226 18.08 -11.25 14.39
N PRO A 227 18.90 -10.56 13.56
CA PRO A 227 19.99 -11.21 12.84
C PRO A 227 21.07 -11.79 13.76
N ALA A 228 21.17 -11.32 15.01
CA ALA A 228 22.12 -11.89 15.97
C ALA A 228 21.62 -13.20 16.60
N ARG A 229 20.30 -13.44 16.59
CA ARG A 229 19.64 -14.61 17.18
C ARG A 229 18.41 -15.02 16.34
N PRO A 230 18.63 -15.57 15.14
CA PRO A 230 17.54 -15.90 14.22
C PRO A 230 16.60 -17.00 14.74
N ASP A 231 17.11 -17.91 15.58
CA ASP A 231 16.34 -19.05 16.13
C ASP A 231 15.56 -18.75 17.42
N ASP A 232 15.69 -17.55 17.98
CA ASP A 232 15.02 -17.20 19.23
C ASP A 232 13.52 -16.94 19.00
N ALA A 233 12.69 -17.93 19.35
CA ALA A 233 11.23 -17.89 19.21
C ALA A 233 10.55 -16.68 19.89
N ALA A 234 11.12 -16.17 20.98
CA ALA A 234 10.60 -14.99 21.66
C ALA A 234 10.88 -13.71 20.86
N ARG A 235 11.93 -13.71 20.04
CA ARG A 235 12.34 -12.62 19.17
C ARG A 235 11.78 -12.73 17.77
N VAL A 236 11.44 -13.90 17.26
CA VAL A 236 10.80 -14.02 15.95
C VAL A 236 9.35 -13.51 16.02
N ARG A 237 8.95 -12.75 14.99
CA ARG A 237 7.58 -12.26 14.80
C ARG A 237 7.15 -12.53 13.37
N VAL A 238 5.85 -12.75 13.17
CA VAL A 238 5.30 -12.97 11.83
C VAL A 238 4.65 -11.67 11.31
N GLY A 239 5.19 -11.16 10.21
CA GLY A 239 4.60 -10.07 9.43
C GLY A 239 3.76 -10.61 8.27
N LEU A 240 2.63 -9.96 7.99
CA LEU A 240 1.77 -10.29 6.86
C LEU A 240 1.84 -9.15 5.84
N PRO A 241 2.69 -9.26 4.80
CA PRO A 241 2.82 -8.21 3.80
C PRO A 241 1.51 -8.01 3.02
N VAL A 242 1.39 -6.83 2.41
CA VAL A 242 0.26 -6.53 1.52
C VAL A 242 0.30 -7.49 0.34
N GLN A 243 -0.73 -8.33 0.26
CA GLN A 243 -0.90 -9.29 -0.82
C GLN A 243 -1.20 -8.57 -2.15
N PRO A 244 -0.67 -9.07 -3.28
CA PRO A 244 -1.04 -8.58 -4.60
C PRO A 244 -2.56 -8.59 -4.82
N LEU A 245 -3.06 -7.62 -5.58
CA LEU A 245 -4.49 -7.48 -5.86
C LEU A 245 -4.99 -8.60 -6.80
N THR A 246 -4.16 -9.07 -7.73
CA THR A 246 -4.56 -10.07 -8.73
C THR A 246 -4.29 -11.49 -8.23
N ALA A 247 -5.16 -12.44 -8.62
CA ALA A 247 -4.98 -13.86 -8.28
C ALA A 247 -3.70 -14.45 -8.92
N ALA A 248 -3.43 -14.12 -10.19
CA ALA A 248 -2.23 -14.56 -10.89
C ALA A 248 -0.95 -14.13 -10.15
N ALA A 249 -0.85 -12.87 -9.73
CA ALA A 249 0.33 -12.40 -8.99
C ALA A 249 0.48 -13.10 -7.62
N ARG A 250 -0.62 -13.42 -6.94
CA ARG A 250 -0.61 -14.20 -5.70
C ARG A 250 -0.09 -15.63 -5.94
N GLN A 251 -0.56 -16.29 -7.00
CA GLN A 251 -0.09 -17.63 -7.38
C GLN A 251 1.40 -17.63 -7.75
N THR A 252 1.86 -16.66 -8.53
CA THR A 252 3.28 -16.53 -8.87
C THR A 252 4.14 -16.32 -7.62
N GLN A 253 3.67 -15.47 -6.69
CA GLN A 253 4.36 -15.25 -5.43
C GLN A 253 4.39 -16.50 -4.56
N GLU A 254 3.29 -17.25 -4.51
CA GLU A 254 3.21 -18.51 -3.77
C GLU A 254 4.14 -19.57 -4.37
N LYS A 255 4.15 -19.75 -5.70
CA LYS A 255 5.08 -20.66 -6.40
C LYS A 255 6.53 -20.28 -6.10
N ALA A 256 6.88 -19.00 -6.21
CA ALA A 256 8.22 -18.53 -5.89
C ALA A 256 8.60 -18.78 -4.42
N LEU A 257 7.64 -18.67 -3.50
CA LEU A 257 7.87 -18.98 -2.09
C LEU A 257 8.07 -20.48 -1.85
N ARG A 258 7.35 -21.35 -2.55
CA ARG A 258 7.52 -22.81 -2.46
C ARG A 258 8.89 -23.25 -2.93
N VAL A 259 9.35 -22.70 -4.06
CA VAL A 259 10.70 -22.97 -4.59
C VAL A 259 11.77 -22.46 -3.63
N ARG A 260 11.59 -21.26 -3.06
CA ARG A 260 12.57 -20.67 -2.15
C ARG A 260 12.64 -21.39 -0.80
N VAL A 261 11.50 -21.71 -0.22
CA VAL A 261 11.39 -22.36 1.10
C VAL A 261 10.64 -23.68 0.94
N PRO A 262 11.31 -24.73 0.44
CA PRO A 262 10.66 -26.01 0.16
C PRO A 262 10.35 -26.73 1.48
N LEU A 263 9.12 -27.22 1.61
CA LEU A 263 8.65 -28.01 2.74
C LEU A 263 8.54 -29.48 2.34
N ALA A 264 8.52 -30.37 3.33
CA ALA A 264 8.28 -31.78 3.08
C ALA A 264 6.89 -31.96 2.42
N GLY A 265 6.85 -32.59 1.25
CA GLY A 265 5.62 -32.83 0.48
C GLY A 265 5.28 -31.77 -0.57
N ASP A 266 6.16 -30.79 -0.83
CA ASP A 266 6.02 -30.02 -2.07
C ASP A 266 6.53 -30.83 -3.26
N ASP A 267 5.67 -31.02 -4.27
CA ASP A 267 6.09 -31.50 -5.58
C ASP A 267 6.77 -30.33 -6.31
N LEU A 268 8.11 -30.35 -6.35
CA LEU A 268 8.95 -29.35 -7.03
C LEU A 268 9.21 -29.73 -8.49
#